data_AF-A0A523AWP7-F1
#
_entry.id   AF-A0A523AWP7-F1
#
_cell.length_a   1.000
_cell.length_b   1.000
_cell.length_c   1.000
_cell.angle_alpha   90.00
_cell.angle_beta   90.00
_cell.angle_gamma   90.00
#
_symmetry.space_group_name_H-M   'P 1'
#
loop_
_entity.id
_entity.type
_entity.pdbx_description
1 polymer ?
#
loop_
_entity_poly.entity_id
_entity_poly.type
_entity_poly.pdbx_seq_one_letter_code
_entity_poly.pdbx_strand_id
1 'polypeptide(L)' 'MPGERRSPIRTVKKRDGSVQDFDPKRIGEAIRKAAEAQGWLEFEGEARRLQEIVVRRLEEKGYGE' A
#
# COMPACT_ATOMS: atom_id res chain seq x y z
N MET A 1 0.00 -12.12 -19.78
CA MET A 1 0.21 -11.01 -18.83
C MET A 1 -1.08 -10.83 -18.02
N PRO A 2 -1.25 -11.42 -16.83
CA PRO A 2 -2.47 -11.17 -16.05
C PRO A 2 -2.47 -9.72 -15.56
N GLY A 3 -3.57 -9.03 -15.83
CA GLY A 3 -3.69 -7.57 -15.78
C GLY A 3 -3.41 -6.95 -14.42
N GLU A 4 -2.64 -5.86 -14.45
CA GLU A 4 -2.46 -4.93 -13.35
C GLU A 4 -3.84 -4.39 -12.96
N ARG A 5 -4.47 -4.97 -11.93
CA ARG A 5 -5.71 -4.42 -11.37
C ARG A 5 -5.38 -3.05 -10.80
N ARG A 6 -5.70 -2.02 -11.57
CA ARG A 6 -5.55 -0.63 -11.16
C ARG A 6 -6.56 -0.40 -10.03
N SER A 7 -6.08 -0.17 -8.81
CA SER A 7 -6.96 0.16 -7.68
C SER A 7 -7.88 1.33 -8.03
N PRO A 8 -9.15 1.32 -7.58
CA PRO A 8 -10.05 2.46 -7.69
C PRO A 8 -9.59 3.62 -6.78
N ILE A 9 -8.73 3.36 -5.79
CA ILE A 9 -8.09 4.38 -4.97
C ILE A 9 -7.07 5.14 -5.82
N ARG A 10 -7.39 6.39 -6.16
CA ARG A 10 -6.53 7.24 -6.99
C ARG A 10 -5.73 8.25 -6.18
N THR A 11 -6.25 8.67 -5.03
CA THR A 11 -5.64 9.72 -4.22
C THR A 11 -5.71 9.40 -2.73
N VAL A 12 -4.82 10.01 -1.96
CA VAL A 12 -4.75 9.93 -0.50
C VAL A 12 -4.65 11.33 0.08
N LYS A 13 -5.45 11.60 1.12
CA LYS A 13 -5.33 12.83 1.91
C LYS A 13 -4.25 12.64 2.98
N LYS A 14 -3.25 13.51 2.97
CA LYS A 14 -2.14 13.55 3.94
C LYS A 14 -2.59 14.18 5.26
N ARG A 15 -1.73 14.08 6.28
CA ARG A 15 -1.97 14.65 7.62
C ARG A 15 -2.05 16.18 7.61
N ASP A 16 -1.32 16.82 6.71
CA ASP A 16 -1.35 18.27 6.51
C ASP A 16 -2.59 18.74 5.72
N GLY A 17 -3.43 17.81 5.26
CA GLY A 17 -4.64 18.12 4.49
C GLY A 17 -4.45 18.11 2.98
N SER A 18 -3.21 18.08 2.47
CA SER A 18 -2.94 17.94 1.03
C SER A 18 -3.44 16.61 0.46
N VAL A 19 -3.84 16.62 -0.80
CA VAL A 19 -4.21 15.43 -1.56
C VAL A 19 -3.06 15.08 -2.49
N GLN A 20 -2.60 13.83 -2.44
CA GLN A 20 -1.58 13.31 -3.34
C GLN A 20 -2.09 12.06 -4.05
N ASP A 21 -1.45 11.69 -5.16
CA ASP A 21 -1.69 10.41 -5.81
C ASP A 21 -1.44 9.23 -4.86
N PHE A 22 -2.36 8.27 -4.93
CA PHE A 22 -2.25 7.02 -4.22
C PHE A 22 -1.26 6.13 -4.95
N ASP A 23 -0.14 5.86 -4.30
CA ASP A 23 0.83 4.87 -4.77
C ASP A 23 0.85 3.70 -3.78
N PRO A 24 0.33 2.52 -4.16
CA PRO A 24 0.32 1.36 -3.27
C PRO A 24 1.74 0.88 -2.94
N LYS A 25 2.75 1.17 -3.77
CA LYS A 25 4.15 0.81 -3.49
C LYS A 25 4.66 1.46 -2.22
N ARG A 26 4.20 2.68 -1.91
CA ARG A 26 4.56 3.39 -0.67
C ARG A 26 4.10 2.64 0.59
N ILE A 27 3.04 1.85 0.50
CA ILE A 27 2.57 1.00 1.61
C ILE A 27 3.56 -0.15 1.82
N GLY A 28 3.91 -0.86 0.75
CA GLY A 28 4.90 -1.95 0.80
C GLY A 28 6.25 -1.48 1.31
N GLU A 29 6.74 -0.32 0.85
CA GLU A 29 7.99 0.27 1.35
C GLU A 29 7.93 0.64 2.84
N ALA A 30 6.81 1.17 3.32
CA ALA A 30 6.66 1.48 4.74
C ALA A 30 6.67 0.22 5.60
N ILE A 31 6.01 -0.84 5.14
CA ILE A 31 6.00 -2.16 5.82
C ILE A 31 7.40 -2.75 5.82
N ARG A 32 8.10 -2.72 4.67
CA ARG A 32 9.48 -3.20 4.57
C ARG A 32 10.40 -2.45 5.53
N LYS A 33 10.36 -1.11 5.55
CA LYS A 33 11.17 -0.29 6.47
C LYS A 33 10.88 -0.60 7.94
N ALA A 34 9.63 -0.89 8.30
CA ALA A 34 9.27 -1.30 9.65
C ALA A 34 9.85 -2.68 10.02
N ALA A 35 9.82 -3.63 9.08
CA ALA A 35 10.43 -4.96 9.25
C ALA A 35 11.97 -4.88 9.31
N GLU A 36 12.60 -4.08 8.45
CA GLU A 36 14.03 -3.80 8.45
C GLU A 36 14.47 -3.21 9.81
N ALA A 37 13.70 -2.26 10.36
CA ALA A 37 13.96 -1.67 11.68
C ALA A 37 13.85 -2.68 12.84
N GLN A 38 13.10 -3.77 12.64
CA GLN A 38 12.99 -4.89 13.60
C GLN A 38 14.08 -5.95 13.40
N GLY A 39 14.95 -5.83 12.38
CA GLY A 39 15.99 -6.80 12.05
C GLY A 39 15.57 -7.89 11.06
N TRP A 40 14.42 -7.75 10.39
CA TRP A 40 13.89 -8.75 9.46
C TRP A 40 14.30 -8.37 8.03
N LEU A 41 15.45 -8.86 7.58
CA LEU A 41 16.07 -8.48 6.29
C LEU A 41 15.44 -9.18 5.07
N GLU A 42 14.78 -10.33 5.25
CA GLU A 42 14.17 -11.13 4.16
C GLU A 42 12.69 -10.81 3.91
N PHE A 43 12.20 -9.67 4.40
CA PHE A 43 10.75 -9.38 4.44
C PHE A 43 10.16 -8.84 3.13
N GLU A 44 10.90 -8.85 2.02
CA GLU A 44 10.50 -8.19 0.77
C GLU A 44 9.25 -8.83 0.13
N GLY A 45 9.19 -10.16 0.09
CA GLY A 45 8.03 -10.89 -0.42
C GLY A 45 6.78 -10.72 0.45
N GLU A 46 6.98 -10.66 1.78
CA GLU A 46 5.89 -10.53 2.75
C GLU A 46 5.32 -9.10 2.77
N ALA A 47 6.16 -8.08 2.60
CA ALA A 47 5.76 -6.69 2.47
C ALA A 47 4.83 -6.46 1.26
N ARG A 48 5.14 -7.10 0.12
CA ARG A 48 4.26 -7.05 -1.06
C ARG A 48 2.89 -7.68 -0.80
N ARG A 49 2.88 -8.84 -0.15
CA ARG A 49 1.62 -9.52 0.20
C ARG A 49 0.76 -8.69 1.15
N LEU A 50 1.38 -8.08 2.17
CA LEU A 50 0.70 -7.20 3.11
C LEU A 50 0.18 -5.92 2.45
N GLN A 51 0.93 -5.34 1.52
CA GLN A 51 0.47 -4.22 0.70
C GLN A 51 -0.84 -4.58 -0.03
N GLU A 52 -0.90 -5.72 -0.73
CA GLU A 52 -2.12 -6.14 -1.44
C GLU A 52 -3.31 -6.32 -0.51
N ILE A 53 -3.09 -6.87 0.70
CA ILE A 53 -4.13 -7.04 1.71
C ILE A 53 -4.67 -5.67 2.17
N VAL A 54 -3.78 -4.72 2.45
CA VAL A 54 -4.17 -3.36 2.89
C VAL A 54 -4.96 -2.66 1.79
N VAL A 55 -4.48 -2.71 0.55
CA VAL A 55 -5.17 -2.10 -0.60
C VAL A 55 -6.57 -2.69 -0.76
N ARG A 56 -6.69 -4.02 -0.76
CA ARG A 56 -7.98 -4.70 -0.86
C ARG A 56 -8.93 -4.31 0.28
N ARG A 57 -8.42 -4.21 1.50
CA ARG A 57 -9.21 -3.80 2.67
C ARG A 57 -9.73 -2.37 2.56
N LEU A 58 -8.94 -1.47 1.96
CA LEU A 58 -9.35 -0.10 1.71
C LEU A 58 -10.44 -0.07 0.62
N GLU A 59 -10.27 -0.84 -0.45
CA GLU A 59 -11.29 -0.97 -1.51
C GLU A 59 -12.61 -1.53 -0.94
N GLU A 60 -12.57 -2.58 -0.11
CA GLU A 60 -13.75 -3.17 0.55
C GLU A 60 -14.49 -2.20 1.48
N LYS A 61 -13.79 -1.18 1.98
CA LYS A 61 -14.40 -0.13 2.81
C LYS A 61 -15.07 0.99 1.98
N GLY A 62 -15.06 0.88 0.66
CA GLY A 62 -15.61 1.88 -0.26
C GLY A 62 -14.67 3.04 -0.55
N TYR A 63 -13.36 2.92 -0.24
CA TYR A 63 -12.41 3.94 -0.67
C TYR A 63 -12.09 3.77 -2.15
N GLY A 64 -12.37 4.80 -2.95
CA GLY A 64 -12.14 4.81 -4.40
C GLY A 64 -13.41 4.87 -5.26
N GLU A 65 -14.59 4.77 -4.65
CA GLU A 65 -15.90 5.04 -5.28
C GLU A 65 -16.33 6.50 -5.15
#